data_AF-A0A2S9TD83-F1
#
_entry.id   AF-A0A2S9TD83-F1
#
_cell.length_a   1.000
_cell.length_b   1.000
_cell.length_c   1.000
_cell.angle_alpha   90.00
_cell.angle_beta   90.00
_cell.angle_gamma   90.00
#
_symmetry.space_group_name_H-M   'P 1'
#
loop_
_entity.id
_entity.type
_entity.pdbx_description
1 polymer ?
#
loop_
_entity_poly.entity_id
_entity_poly.type
_entity_poly.pdbx_seq_one_letter_code
_entity_poly.pdbx_strand_id
1 'polypeptide(L)'
;MKDVLNAKKEKIIGEIEQGGLKKLKKTKLLRLIKDEIQSLSNYWTLLQILEMINKEFDLQISNTVFYDFCKNNLKKNNIETVDKIGEIRKGVSQNRNTKKEEEKSILDSDELNAIAMYGSSKVQ
;
A
#
# COMPACT_ATOMS: atom_id res chain seq x y z
N MET A 1 -5.42 20.70 0.47
CA MET A 1 -5.57 19.24 0.32
C MET A 1 -6.51 18.61 1.33
N LYS A 2 -6.73 19.23 2.51
CA LYS A 2 -7.53 18.69 3.60
C LYS A 2 -9.00 18.36 3.28
N ASP A 3 -9.61 18.93 2.24
CA ASP A 3 -11.09 18.89 2.20
C ASP A 3 -11.72 18.40 0.89
N VAL A 4 -11.06 17.54 0.09
CA VAL A 4 -11.82 16.86 -0.98
C VAL A 4 -12.77 15.82 -0.36
N LEU A 5 -12.26 14.99 0.56
CA LEU A 5 -13.09 14.04 1.30
C LEU A 5 -14.05 14.74 2.27
N ASN A 6 -13.60 15.81 2.94
CA ASN A 6 -14.44 16.55 3.88
C ASN A 6 -15.56 17.33 3.17
N ALA A 7 -15.28 18.02 2.06
CA ALA A 7 -16.33 18.68 1.27
C ALA A 7 -17.34 17.67 0.70
N LYS A 8 -16.87 16.48 0.31
CA LYS A 8 -17.77 15.40 -0.13
C LYS A 8 -18.60 14.85 1.03
N LYS A 9 -18.01 14.70 2.21
CA LYS A 9 -18.71 14.30 3.44
C LYS A 9 -19.80 15.29 3.81
N GLU A 10 -19.53 16.61 3.76
CA GLU A 10 -20.53 17.64 4.02
C GLU A 10 -21.70 17.58 3.02
N LYS A 11 -21.42 17.37 1.73
CA LYS A 11 -22.47 17.15 0.72
C LYS A 11 -23.33 15.93 1.04
N ILE A 12 -22.72 14.79 1.36
CA ILE A 12 -23.45 13.56 1.71
C ILE A 12 -24.29 13.77 2.97
N ILE A 13 -23.76 14.46 3.99
CA ILE A 13 -24.50 14.80 5.21
C ILE A 13 -25.68 15.73 4.89
N GLY A 14 -25.50 16.69 4.00
CA GLY A 14 -26.57 17.58 3.55
C GLY A 14 -27.71 16.85 2.83
N GLU A 15 -27.40 15.77 2.10
CA GLU A 15 -28.40 14.99 1.35
C GLU A 15 -29.13 13.92 2.18
N ILE A 16 -28.49 13.35 3.22
CA ILE A 16 -29.01 12.17 3.95
C ILE A 16 -29.27 12.46 5.45
N GLU A 17 -29.12 13.72 5.88
CA GLU A 17 -29.07 14.16 7.29
C GLU A 17 -27.91 13.51 8.08
N GLN A 18 -27.43 14.16 9.15
CA GLN A 18 -26.25 13.72 9.91
C GLN A 18 -26.33 12.27 10.42
N GLY A 19 -27.52 11.76 10.71
CA GLY A 19 -27.74 10.38 11.16
C GLY A 19 -27.69 9.33 10.04
N GLY A 20 -27.88 9.74 8.78
CA GLY A 20 -27.89 8.86 7.61
C GLY A 20 -26.50 8.31 7.27
N LEU A 21 -25.44 9.09 7.50
CA LEU A 21 -24.08 8.69 7.17
C LEU A 21 -23.61 7.47 7.98
N LYS A 22 -23.90 7.45 9.30
CA LYS A 22 -23.58 6.31 10.17
C LYS A 22 -24.39 5.05 9.84
N LYS A 23 -25.61 5.21 9.30
CA LYS A 23 -26.48 4.11 8.86
C LYS A 23 -26.14 3.62 7.45
N LEU A 24 -25.28 4.33 6.72
CA LEU A 24 -24.94 4.00 5.36
C LEU A 24 -24.03 2.77 5.33
N LYS A 25 -24.37 1.80 4.47
CA LYS A 25 -23.50 0.63 4.24
C LYS A 25 -22.14 1.09 3.70
N LYS A 26 -21.05 0.54 4.25
CA LYS A 26 -19.65 0.86 3.85
C LYS A 26 -19.44 0.82 2.33
N THR A 27 -20.00 -0.19 1.66
CA THR A 27 -19.92 -0.34 0.20
C THR A 27 -20.64 0.77 -0.58
N LYS A 28 -21.78 1.26 -0.07
CA LYS A 28 -22.47 2.42 -0.66
C LYS A 28 -21.63 3.68 -0.49
N LEU A 29 -21.04 3.89 0.69
CA LEU A 29 -20.16 5.03 0.91
C LEU A 29 -18.98 5.03 -0.06
N LEU A 30 -18.26 3.91 -0.18
CA LEU A 30 -17.14 3.76 -1.11
C LEU A 30 -17.54 4.10 -2.55
N ARG A 31 -18.77 3.77 -2.95
CA ARG A 31 -19.31 4.11 -4.26
C ARG A 31 -19.59 5.61 -4.43
N LEU A 32 -20.02 6.30 -3.37
CA LEU A 32 -20.26 7.75 -3.38
C LEU A 32 -18.98 8.58 -3.45
N ILE A 33 -17.90 8.07 -2.84
CA ILE A 33 -16.58 8.73 -2.80
C ILE A 33 -15.59 8.15 -3.83
N LYS A 34 -16.10 7.39 -4.80
CA LYS A 34 -15.29 6.64 -5.78
C LYS A 34 -14.36 7.56 -6.56
N ASP A 35 -14.88 8.69 -7.03
CA ASP A 35 -14.12 9.63 -7.86
C ASP A 35 -13.03 10.32 -7.04
N GLU A 36 -13.32 10.61 -5.77
CA GLU A 36 -12.36 11.13 -4.80
C GLU A 36 -11.25 10.11 -4.51
N ILE A 37 -11.60 8.83 -4.30
CA ILE A 37 -10.61 7.73 -4.17
C ILE A 37 -9.71 7.67 -5.41
N GLN A 38 -10.31 7.74 -6.60
CA GLN A 38 -9.55 7.72 -7.85
C GLN A 38 -8.61 8.92 -7.96
N SER A 39 -9.08 10.12 -7.62
CA SER A 39 -8.24 11.32 -7.62
C SER A 39 -7.09 11.21 -6.61
N LEU A 40 -7.36 10.70 -5.41
CA LEU A 40 -6.35 10.52 -4.37
C LEU A 40 -5.31 9.46 -4.73
N SER A 41 -5.71 8.42 -5.48
CA SER A 41 -4.80 7.35 -5.93
C SER A 41 -3.67 7.84 -6.84
N ASN A 42 -3.78 9.04 -7.42
CA ASN A 42 -2.70 9.67 -8.18
C ASN A 42 -1.58 10.25 -7.29
N TYR A 43 -1.82 10.42 -5.99
CA TYR A 43 -0.91 11.13 -5.08
C TYR A 43 -0.56 10.32 -3.82
N TRP A 44 -1.42 9.36 -3.44
CA TRP A 44 -1.30 8.60 -2.19
C TRP A 44 -1.45 7.11 -2.46
N THR A 45 -0.83 6.31 -1.59
CA THR A 45 -1.01 4.85 -1.63
C THR A 45 -2.42 4.47 -1.20
N LEU A 46 -2.93 3.33 -1.68
CA LEU A 46 -4.25 2.82 -1.29
C LEU A 46 -4.38 2.62 0.22
N LEU A 47 -3.30 2.23 0.92
CA LEU A 47 -3.30 2.10 2.37
C LEU A 47 -3.53 3.45 3.06
N GLN A 48 -2.80 4.50 2.65
CA GLN A 48 -2.99 5.85 3.18
C GLN A 48 -4.39 6.39 2.90
N ILE A 49 -4.93 6.13 1.71
CA ILE A 49 -6.29 6.55 1.34
C ILE A 49 -7.32 5.86 2.23
N LEU A 50 -7.16 4.57 2.51
CA LEU A 50 -8.03 3.83 3.41
C LEU A 50 -7.99 4.40 4.84
N GLU A 51 -6.80 4.70 5.36
CA GLU A 51 -6.63 5.33 6.67
C GLU A 51 -7.34 6.69 6.73
N MET A 52 -7.18 7.51 5.69
CA MET A 52 -7.86 8.80 5.57
C MET A 52 -9.38 8.64 5.56
N ILE A 53 -9.93 7.69 4.80
CA ILE A 53 -11.38 7.45 4.75
C ILE A 53 -11.90 6.97 6.10
N ASN A 54 -11.22 6.00 6.73
CA ASN A 54 -11.62 5.49 8.03
C ASN A 54 -11.63 6.61 9.09
N LYS A 55 -10.62 7.49 9.06
CA LYS A 55 -10.53 8.64 9.95
C LYS A 55 -11.61 9.69 9.69
N GLU A 56 -11.79 10.12 8.44
CA GLU A 56 -12.72 11.20 8.10
C GLU A 56 -14.18 10.79 8.25
N PHE A 57 -14.51 9.53 7.95
CA PHE A 57 -15.89 9.04 8.05
C PHE A 57 -16.21 8.36 9.38
N ASP A 58 -15.25 8.26 10.30
CA ASP A 58 -15.38 7.52 11.57
C ASP A 58 -15.87 6.08 11.32
N LEU A 59 -15.16 5.39 10.42
CA LEU A 59 -15.47 4.04 9.96
C LEU A 59 -14.29 3.10 10.15
N GLN A 60 -14.60 1.80 10.14
CA GLN A 60 -13.61 0.73 10.14
C GLN A 60 -13.82 -0.17 8.91
N ILE A 61 -13.41 0.31 7.75
CA ILE A 61 -13.37 -0.49 6.52
C ILE A 61 -12.10 -1.36 6.57
N SER A 62 -12.25 -2.66 6.35
CA SER A 62 -11.11 -3.57 6.30
C SER A 62 -10.35 -3.42 5.00
N ASN A 63 -9.04 -3.68 5.05
CA ASN A 63 -8.15 -3.68 3.88
C ASN A 63 -8.75 -4.51 2.74
N THR A 64 -9.14 -5.75 3.00
CA THR A 64 -9.69 -6.67 1.98
C THR A 64 -10.86 -6.04 1.23
N VAL A 65 -11.85 -5.51 1.94
CA VAL A 65 -13.04 -4.89 1.32
C VAL A 65 -12.66 -3.67 0.47
N PHE A 66 -11.73 -2.85 0.97
CA PHE A 66 -11.28 -1.67 0.26
C PHE A 66 -10.48 -1.99 -1.01
N TYR A 67 -9.52 -2.92 -0.92
CA TYR A 67 -8.72 -3.35 -2.07
C TYR A 67 -9.57 -4.04 -3.13
N ASP A 68 -10.49 -4.92 -2.73
CA ASP A 68 -11.44 -5.55 -3.66
C ASP A 68 -12.33 -4.51 -4.34
N PHE A 69 -12.80 -3.49 -3.60
CA PHE A 69 -13.53 -2.38 -4.18
C PHE A 69 -12.66 -1.64 -5.20
N CYS A 70 -11.43 -1.26 -4.84
CA CYS A 70 -10.54 -0.49 -5.70
C CYS A 70 -10.22 -1.23 -7.00
N LYS A 71 -9.87 -2.52 -6.90
CA LYS A 71 -9.57 -3.40 -8.04
C LYS A 71 -10.72 -3.47 -9.04
N ASN A 72 -11.96 -3.51 -8.56
CA ASN A 72 -13.14 -3.66 -9.40
C ASN A 72 -13.71 -2.33 -9.93
N ASN A 73 -13.35 -1.18 -9.32
CA ASN A 73 -14.02 0.09 -9.58
C ASN A 73 -13.11 1.19 -10.11
N LEU A 74 -11.83 1.21 -9.78
CA LEU A 74 -10.91 2.28 -10.20
C LEU A 74 -10.38 2.02 -11.61
N LYS A 75 -10.29 3.08 -12.42
CA LYS A 75 -9.72 2.97 -13.78
C LYS A 75 -8.22 2.67 -13.67
N LYS A 76 -7.75 1.73 -14.48
CA LYS A 76 -6.38 1.19 -14.49
C LYS A 76 -5.29 2.19 -14.93
N ASN A 77 -5.64 3.44 -15.19
CA ASN A 77 -4.78 4.38 -15.92
C ASN A 77 -3.59 4.90 -15.10
N ASN A 78 -3.60 4.77 -13.77
CA ASN A 78 -2.48 5.12 -12.88
C ASN A 78 -2.41 4.22 -11.64
N ILE A 79 -3.10 3.08 -11.64
CA ILE A 79 -2.82 2.05 -10.65
C ILE A 79 -1.61 1.35 -11.23
N GLU A 80 -0.41 1.94 -11.02
CA GLU A 80 0.78 1.11 -10.95
C GLU A 80 0.39 0.04 -9.95
N THR A 81 0.11 -1.13 -10.49
CA THR A 81 -0.20 -2.29 -9.69
C THR A 81 0.94 -2.35 -8.68
N VAL A 82 0.58 -2.46 -7.40
CA VAL A 82 1.49 -2.93 -6.37
C VAL A 82 1.80 -4.42 -6.64
N ASP A 83 2.14 -4.73 -7.90
CA ASP A 83 2.69 -5.98 -8.43
C ASP A 83 4.18 -5.76 -8.81
N LYS A 84 4.79 -4.67 -8.35
CA LYS A 84 6.24 -4.59 -8.12
C LYS A 84 6.57 -4.82 -6.64
N ILE A 85 5.93 -5.82 -6.03
CA ILE A 85 6.69 -6.77 -5.21
C ILE A 85 7.21 -7.81 -6.20
N GLY A 86 8.21 -7.41 -6.98
CA GLY A 86 9.01 -8.36 -7.75
C GLY A 86 9.70 -9.28 -6.75
N GLU A 87 9.19 -10.51 -6.66
CA GLU A 87 9.90 -11.71 -6.23
C GLU A 87 10.58 -11.65 -4.86
N ILE A 88 9.80 -11.62 -3.78
CA ILE A 88 10.26 -12.21 -2.51
C ILE A 88 9.65 -13.62 -2.39
N ARG A 89 10.46 -14.58 -2.83
CA ARG A 89 10.51 -16.00 -2.40
C ARG A 89 9.35 -16.90 -2.82
N LYS A 90 9.28 -17.24 -4.11
CA LYS A 90 9.00 -18.63 -4.48
C LYS A 90 10.34 -19.38 -4.56
N GLY A 91 10.66 -20.11 -3.50
CA GLY A 91 11.72 -21.14 -3.56
C GLY A 91 12.55 -21.28 -2.28
N VAL A 92 12.10 -22.15 -1.37
CA VAL A 92 13.00 -23.18 -0.85
C VAL A 92 12.25 -24.50 -0.90
N SER A 93 12.19 -25.10 -2.10
CA SER A 93 12.26 -26.56 -2.16
C SER A 93 13.74 -26.86 -2.32
N GLN A 94 14.32 -27.51 -1.31
CA GLN A 94 15.70 -27.97 -1.36
C GLN A 94 15.85 -28.92 -2.54
N ASN A 95 16.61 -28.52 -3.56
CA ASN A 95 17.31 -29.49 -4.39
C ASN A 95 18.68 -28.92 -4.74
N ARG A 96 19.68 -29.49 -4.06
CA ARG A 96 21.10 -29.41 -4.42
C ARG A 96 21.25 -29.83 -5.88
N ASN A 97 21.84 -28.96 -6.69
CA ASN A 97 22.77 -29.44 -7.71
C ASN A 97 23.81 -28.37 -8.01
N THR A 98 25.07 -28.73 -7.79
CA THR A 98 26.26 -27.89 -7.99
C THR A 98 26.50 -27.62 -9.47
N LYS A 99 26.66 -26.36 -9.86
CA LYS A 99 27.60 -25.95 -10.92
C LYS A 99 27.94 -24.46 -10.79
N LYS A 100 29.25 -24.20 -10.66
CA LYS A 100 29.91 -22.91 -10.55
C LYS A 100 29.59 -22.04 -11.77
N GLU A 101 29.10 -20.83 -11.56
CA GLU A 101 29.36 -19.70 -12.44
C GLU A 101 29.70 -18.48 -11.56
N GLU A 102 30.77 -17.81 -11.95
CA GLU A 102 31.51 -16.84 -11.16
C GLU A 102 30.71 -15.56 -10.95
N GLU A 103 30.35 -15.27 -9.69
CA GLU A 103 29.82 -13.98 -9.29
C GLU A 103 30.95 -12.94 -9.38
N LYS A 104 30.85 -12.01 -10.33
CA LYS A 104 31.66 -10.79 -10.29
C LYS A 104 31.22 -9.96 -9.09
N SER A 105 31.96 -10.08 -8.00
CA SER A 105 31.86 -9.21 -6.82
C SER A 105 31.89 -7.74 -7.22
N ILE A 106 30.92 -6.97 -6.72
CA ILE A 106 30.83 -5.50 -6.89
C ILE A 106 31.87 -4.79 -6.00
N LEU A 107 32.36 -5.48 -4.96
CA LEU A 107 33.30 -4.98 -3.97
C LEU A 107 34.69 -5.56 -4.24
N ASP A 108 35.74 -4.76 -4.06
CA ASP A 108 37.11 -5.24 -4.15
C ASP A 108 37.54 -6.00 -2.90
N SER A 109 38.69 -6.68 -2.99
CA SER A 109 39.26 -7.47 -1.91
C SER A 109 39.55 -6.64 -0.65
N ASP A 110 39.80 -5.34 -0.81
CA ASP A 110 40.20 -4.46 0.28
C ASP A 110 38.97 -4.01 1.08
N GLU A 111 37.86 -3.74 0.39
CA GLU A 111 36.56 -3.46 1.02
C GLU A 111 36.05 -4.66 1.83
N LEU A 112 36.20 -5.88 1.30
CA LEU A 112 35.84 -7.11 2.03
C LEU A 112 36.71 -7.32 3.27
N ASN A 113 38.00 -7.03 3.17
CA ASN A 113 38.93 -7.16 4.30
C ASN A 113 38.68 -6.10 5.38
N ALA A 114 38.31 -4.88 4.99
CA ALA A 114 37.92 -3.83 5.93
C ALA A 114 36.69 -4.24 6.76
N ILE A 115 35.65 -4.79 6.11
CA ILE A 115 34.45 -5.29 6.81
C ILE A 115 34.81 -6.38 7.83
N ALA A 116 35.70 -7.32 7.45
CA ALA A 116 36.14 -8.38 8.33
C ALA A 116 36.93 -7.87 9.55
N MET A 117 37.77 -6.85 9.36
CA MET A 117 38.57 -6.23 10.41
C MET A 117 37.72 -5.41 11.39
N TYR A 118 36.75 -4.65 10.90
CA TYR A 118 35.88 -3.81 11.74
C TYR A 118 34.74 -4.59 12.42
N GLY A 119 34.27 -5.69 11.83
CA GLY A 119 33.21 -6.53 12.39
C GLY A 119 33.63 -7.38 13.60
N SER A 120 34.93 -7.45 13.90
CA SER A 120 35.46 -8.30 14.98
C SER A 120 35.88 -7.52 16.23
N SER A 121 35.22 -6.40 16.54
CA SER A 121 35.30 -5.80 17.88
C SER A 121 34.27 -6.44 18.81
N LYS A 122 34.62 -7.60 19.37
CA LYS A 122 34.04 -8.06 20.64
C LYS A 122 34.56 -7.14 21.74
N VAL A 123 33.64 -6.44 22.41
CA VAL A 123 33.86 -5.84 23.74
C VAL A 123 32.50 -5.92 24.44
N GLN A 124 32.27 -6.60 25.55
CA GLN A 124 33.07 -7.43 26.45
C GLN A 124 32.06 -8.22 27.30
#